data_AF-A0A9E2LAT1-F1
#
_entry.id   AF-A0A9E2LAT1-F1
#
_cell.length_a   1.000
_cell.length_b   1.000
_cell.length_c   1.000
_cell.angle_alpha   90.00
_cell.angle_beta   90.00
_cell.angle_gamma   90.00
#
_symmetry.space_group_name_H-M   'P 1'
#
loop_
_entity.id
_entity.type
_entity.pdbx_description
1 polymer ?
#
loop_
_entity_poly.entity_id
_entity_poly.type
_entity_poly.pdbx_seq_one_letter_code
_entity_poly.pdbx_strand_id
1 'polypeptide(L)'
;MTALPLPHSAPASVESTTIPYPDEPVALLQLDGADPVEATSAVYREVRRGRRVVAVACGDPRAGARLAAALEAIGVAAVPPPPGEAVLRPGVTIVPGPETVPGRLRSGPARVLRIALAGCGVVGGGVLPRLLADARFEVVGVLVRDPDKARAPAIPPGLAVSDPAALLAREPDVLVEAISDASTGLALIRAALSRGVDVVSANKQAVGADLPALTALAAGTSARLLYSASVGGGAPLVETVRRARAHGAVVRIEAVLNGTCNFILNRLAEGRSFDDALAAAREAGFAEADPTADLTGLDAAAKLAILSHEALGGRLPVGSVRREALARDGGLPSGRVRQLARLDVRSGEIGIALRVVDDDPLFADLADEWNALRVTTGDGRVFTARGRGAGRTPTAESVWADLVDLAEAGA
;
A
#
# COMPACT_ATOMS: atom_id res chain seq x y z
N MET A 1 9.04 -21.83 4.50
CA MET A 1 7.78 -21.56 3.76
C MET A 1 8.05 -21.93 2.32
N THR A 2 7.32 -22.88 1.76
CA THR A 2 7.51 -23.28 0.37
C THR A 2 6.15 -23.24 -0.28
N ALA A 3 5.95 -22.31 -1.21
CA ALA A 3 4.81 -22.37 -2.11
C ALA A 3 4.99 -23.64 -2.95
N LEU A 4 4.23 -24.69 -2.63
CA LEU A 4 4.23 -25.91 -3.43
C LEU A 4 3.44 -25.65 -4.71
N PRO A 5 4.02 -25.82 -5.91
CA PRO A 5 3.26 -25.82 -7.14
C PRO A 5 2.36 -27.06 -7.15
N LEU A 6 1.05 -26.86 -7.28
CA LEU A 6 0.13 -27.98 -7.48
C LEU A 6 0.33 -28.54 -8.90
N PRO A 7 0.27 -29.87 -9.10
CA PRO A 7 0.34 -30.47 -10.42
C PRO A 7 -0.90 -30.09 -11.23
N HIS A 8 -0.67 -29.65 -12.48
CA HIS A 8 -1.71 -29.46 -13.47
C HIS A 8 -2.43 -30.79 -13.72
N SER A 9 -3.69 -30.88 -13.31
CA SER A 9 -4.62 -31.90 -13.81
C SER A 9 -5.64 -31.22 -14.71
N ALA A 10 -5.66 -31.63 -15.98
CA ALA A 10 -6.68 -31.27 -16.96
C ALA A 10 -7.61 -32.50 -17.18
N PRO A 11 -8.81 -32.34 -17.75
CA PRO A 11 -10.01 -32.04 -16.98
C PRO A 11 -11.11 -33.11 -17.13
N ALA A 12 -12.01 -33.19 -16.15
CA ALA A 12 -13.35 -33.73 -16.39
C ALA A 12 -14.23 -32.57 -16.89
N SER A 13 -14.96 -32.81 -17.97
CA SER A 13 -15.80 -31.84 -18.68
C SER A 13 -16.79 -31.12 -17.77
N VAL A 14 -16.54 -29.83 -17.53
CA VAL A 14 -17.52 -28.88 -16.98
C VAL A 14 -17.69 -27.78 -18.01
N GLU A 15 -18.94 -27.46 -18.33
CA GLU A 15 -19.32 -26.41 -19.26
C GLU A 15 -18.55 -25.13 -19.00
N SER A 16 -17.99 -24.60 -20.08
CA SER A 16 -17.19 -23.39 -20.17
C SER A 16 -17.96 -22.16 -19.66
N THR A 17 -17.98 -21.97 -18.35
CA THR A 17 -18.01 -20.64 -17.76
C THR A 17 -16.56 -20.18 -17.71
N THR A 18 -16.21 -19.24 -18.58
CA THR A 18 -14.92 -18.55 -18.59
C THR A 18 -14.67 -17.98 -17.19
N ILE A 19 -13.81 -18.63 -16.40
CA ILE A 19 -13.25 -18.02 -15.19
C ILE A 19 -12.46 -16.80 -15.70
N PRO A 20 -12.81 -15.56 -15.32
CA PRO A 20 -12.31 -14.36 -16.01
C PRO A 20 -10.81 -14.09 -15.84
N TYR A 21 -10.08 -14.92 -15.09
CA TYR A 21 -8.67 -14.72 -14.73
C TYR A 21 -7.89 -16.05 -14.65
N PRO A 22 -7.78 -16.83 -15.74
CA PRO A 22 -7.13 -18.14 -15.68
C PRO A 22 -5.61 -18.03 -15.43
N ASP A 23 -4.98 -16.89 -15.72
CA ASP A 23 -3.52 -16.72 -15.71
C ASP A 23 -2.93 -16.07 -14.44
N GLU A 24 -3.75 -15.66 -13.47
CA GLU A 24 -3.22 -15.06 -12.24
C GLU A 24 -2.61 -16.14 -11.32
N PRO A 25 -1.34 -16.00 -10.88
CA PRO A 25 -0.69 -16.96 -10.00
C PRO A 25 -1.45 -17.10 -8.67
N VAL A 26 -1.56 -18.33 -8.16
CA VAL A 26 -2.26 -18.66 -6.92
C VAL A 26 -1.25 -18.98 -5.82
N ALA A 27 -1.42 -18.36 -4.65
CA ALA A 27 -0.71 -18.69 -3.42
C ALA A 27 -1.65 -19.45 -2.47
N LEU A 28 -1.20 -20.60 -1.96
CA LEU A 28 -1.88 -21.34 -0.90
C LEU A 28 -1.13 -21.09 0.42
N LEU A 29 -1.80 -20.44 1.37
CA LEU A 29 -1.21 -20.09 2.67
C LEU A 29 -1.94 -20.83 3.78
N GLN A 30 -1.22 -21.63 4.55
CA GLN A 30 -1.74 -22.21 5.79
C GLN A 30 -1.37 -21.31 6.97
N LEU A 31 -2.38 -20.75 7.63
CA LEU A 31 -2.23 -19.63 8.56
C LEU A 31 -2.71 -19.99 9.95
N ASP A 32 -1.96 -19.55 10.95
CA ASP A 32 -2.37 -19.67 12.35
C ASP A 32 -3.42 -18.60 12.68
N GLY A 33 -4.66 -19.03 12.93
CA GLY A 33 -5.75 -18.14 13.32
C GLY A 33 -5.60 -17.54 14.72
N ALA A 34 -4.62 -17.96 15.52
CA ALA A 34 -4.27 -17.34 16.80
C ALA A 34 -3.32 -16.14 16.65
N ASP A 35 -2.64 -16.00 15.52
CA ASP A 35 -1.81 -14.83 15.16
C ASP A 35 -2.37 -14.12 13.92
N PRO A 36 -3.49 -13.37 14.07
CA PRO A 36 -4.14 -12.72 12.94
C PRO A 36 -3.27 -11.64 12.30
N VAL A 37 -2.30 -11.06 13.02
CA VAL A 37 -1.44 -9.99 12.49
C VAL A 37 -0.48 -10.57 11.44
N GLU A 38 0.30 -11.59 11.79
CA GLU A 38 1.22 -12.19 10.81
C GLU A 38 0.47 -12.93 9.70
N ALA A 39 -0.67 -13.56 10.00
CA ALA A 39 -1.50 -14.19 8.99
C ALA A 39 -2.00 -13.19 7.94
N THR A 40 -2.51 -12.04 8.41
CA THR A 40 -2.97 -10.94 7.55
C THR A 40 -1.82 -10.38 6.72
N SER A 41 -0.66 -10.16 7.32
CA SER A 41 0.52 -9.68 6.58
C SER A 41 1.03 -10.68 5.55
N ALA A 42 0.99 -11.98 5.82
CA ALA A 42 1.36 -13.00 4.85
C ALA A 42 0.45 -12.97 3.61
N VAL A 43 -0.87 -12.85 3.82
CA VAL A 43 -1.84 -12.69 2.73
C VAL A 43 -1.59 -11.39 1.97
N TYR A 44 -1.41 -10.28 2.69
CA TYR A 44 -1.15 -8.97 2.08
C TYR A 44 0.08 -8.99 1.17
N ARG A 45 1.18 -9.60 1.60
CA ARG A 45 2.40 -9.73 0.79
C ARG A 45 2.14 -10.46 -0.53
N GLU A 46 1.34 -11.53 -0.52
CA GLU A 46 1.01 -12.26 -1.75
C GLU A 46 0.05 -11.48 -2.66
N VAL A 47 -0.95 -10.79 -2.10
CA VAL A 47 -1.84 -9.88 -2.86
C VAL A 47 -1.02 -8.76 -3.50
N ARG A 48 -0.09 -8.17 -2.76
CA ARG A 48 0.84 -7.13 -3.23
C ARG A 48 1.73 -7.64 -4.38
N ARG A 49 2.13 -8.91 -4.35
CA ARG A 49 2.84 -9.61 -5.44
C ARG A 49 1.94 -9.91 -6.65
N GLY A 50 0.65 -9.57 -6.61
CA GLY A 50 -0.31 -9.77 -7.70
C GLY A 50 -0.84 -11.20 -7.78
N ARG A 51 -0.81 -11.94 -6.68
CA ARG A 51 -1.30 -13.32 -6.62
C ARG A 51 -2.72 -13.35 -6.06
N ARG A 52 -3.52 -14.30 -6.57
CA ARG A 52 -4.71 -14.77 -5.87
C ARG A 52 -4.27 -15.58 -4.66
N VAL A 53 -5.01 -15.49 -3.56
CA VAL A 53 -4.63 -16.16 -2.32
C VAL A 53 -5.75 -17.07 -1.87
N VAL A 54 -5.42 -18.34 -1.61
CA VAL A 54 -6.25 -19.26 -0.84
C VAL A 54 -5.64 -19.34 0.56
N ALA A 55 -6.31 -18.73 1.53
CA ALA A 55 -5.91 -18.68 2.93
C ALA A 55 -6.61 -19.79 3.72
N VAL A 56 -5.88 -20.83 4.10
CA VAL A 56 -6.34 -21.92 4.95
C VAL A 56 -6.18 -21.50 6.42
N ALA A 57 -7.28 -21.04 7.03
CA ALA A 57 -7.30 -20.55 8.40
C ALA A 57 -7.37 -21.72 9.39
N CYS A 58 -6.23 -22.04 10.01
CA CYS A 58 -6.10 -23.12 11.00
C CYS A 58 -6.37 -22.63 12.43
N GLY A 59 -6.68 -23.54 13.33
CA GLY A 59 -6.98 -23.25 14.73
C GLY A 59 -8.46 -23.43 15.05
N ASP A 60 -8.98 -22.63 15.99
CA ASP A 60 -10.37 -22.75 16.44
C ASP A 60 -11.40 -22.38 15.34
N PRO A 61 -12.70 -22.75 15.51
CA PRO A 61 -13.74 -22.49 14.51
C PRO A 61 -13.95 -21.01 14.12
N ARG A 62 -13.42 -20.06 14.89
CA ARG A 62 -13.51 -18.61 14.62
C ARG A 62 -12.27 -18.07 13.90
N ALA A 63 -11.25 -18.90 13.62
CA ALA A 63 -10.02 -18.51 12.93
C ALA A 63 -10.29 -17.80 11.59
N GLY A 64 -11.18 -18.35 10.76
CA GLY A 64 -11.54 -17.76 9.47
C GLY A 64 -12.18 -16.37 9.61
N ALA A 65 -13.10 -16.21 10.57
CA ALA A 65 -13.77 -14.94 10.82
C ALA A 65 -12.79 -13.87 11.36
N ARG A 66 -11.86 -14.25 12.24
CA ARG A 66 -10.81 -13.34 12.73
C ARG A 66 -9.89 -12.88 11.59
N LEU A 67 -9.47 -13.80 10.73
CA LEU A 67 -8.64 -13.46 9.58
C LEU A 67 -9.38 -12.53 8.60
N ALA A 68 -10.64 -12.80 8.31
CA ALA A 68 -11.46 -11.93 7.45
C ALA A 68 -11.55 -10.51 8.01
N ALA A 69 -11.84 -10.36 9.31
CA ALA A 69 -11.91 -9.05 9.96
C ALA A 69 -10.57 -8.31 9.96
N ALA A 70 -9.45 -9.04 10.15
CA ALA A 70 -8.12 -8.46 10.12
C ALA A 70 -7.68 -8.02 8.70
N LEU A 71 -8.04 -8.80 7.67
CA LEU A 71 -7.84 -8.43 6.26
C LEU A 71 -8.65 -7.19 5.88
N GLU A 72 -9.90 -7.11 6.30
CA GLU A 72 -10.76 -5.94 6.06
C GLU A 72 -10.17 -4.65 6.69
N ALA A 73 -9.58 -4.77 7.88
CA ALA A 73 -8.93 -3.66 8.58
C ALA A 73 -7.70 -3.08 7.86
N ILE A 74 -7.05 -3.87 6.98
CA ILE A 74 -5.97 -3.39 6.11
C ILE A 74 -6.44 -3.11 4.67
N GLY A 75 -7.75 -3.27 4.39
CA GLY A 75 -8.32 -3.02 3.07
C GLY A 75 -8.12 -4.15 2.07
N VAL A 76 -7.93 -5.39 2.54
CA VAL A 76 -7.91 -6.58 1.70
C VAL A 76 -9.27 -7.26 1.80
N ALA A 77 -10.09 -7.13 0.75
CA ALA A 77 -11.36 -7.83 0.68
C ALA A 77 -11.13 -9.35 0.53
N ALA A 78 -11.71 -10.13 1.43
CA ALA A 78 -11.72 -11.58 1.38
C ALA A 78 -13.14 -12.11 1.21
N VAL A 79 -13.31 -13.13 0.37
CA VAL A 79 -14.61 -13.74 0.11
C VAL A 79 -14.61 -15.17 0.67
N PRO A 80 -15.50 -15.51 1.63
CA PRO A 80 -15.71 -16.90 1.99
C PRO A 80 -16.36 -17.64 0.80
N PRO A 81 -15.89 -18.85 0.44
CA PRO A 81 -16.53 -19.61 -0.61
C PRO A 81 -17.92 -20.06 -0.15
N PRO A 82 -18.95 -20.01 -1.01
CA PRO A 82 -20.24 -20.64 -0.72
C PRO A 82 -20.08 -22.13 -0.47
N PRO A 83 -20.96 -22.75 0.34
CA PRO A 83 -20.96 -24.19 0.53
C PRO A 83 -21.02 -24.93 -0.81
N GLY A 84 -20.04 -25.80 -1.08
CA GLY A 84 -19.99 -26.64 -2.28
C GLY A 84 -19.40 -26.00 -3.55
N GLU A 85 -18.92 -24.76 -3.51
CA GLU A 85 -18.31 -24.08 -4.66
C GLU A 85 -16.77 -24.13 -4.70
N ALA A 86 -16.21 -23.81 -5.87
CA ALA A 86 -14.77 -23.79 -6.11
C ALA A 86 -14.01 -22.80 -5.20
N VAL A 87 -12.86 -23.26 -4.72
CA VAL A 87 -11.96 -22.55 -3.78
C VAL A 87 -11.18 -21.39 -4.43
N LEU A 88 -11.28 -21.22 -5.76
CA LEU A 88 -10.49 -20.25 -6.52
C LEU A 88 -11.36 -19.10 -7.01
N ARG A 89 -11.64 -18.13 -6.13
CA ARG A 89 -12.27 -16.84 -6.49
C ARG A 89 -11.22 -15.75 -6.73
N PRO A 90 -11.55 -14.66 -7.45
CA PRO A 90 -10.67 -13.51 -7.60
C PRO A 90 -10.29 -12.92 -6.23
N GLY A 91 -9.02 -12.51 -6.07
CA GLY A 91 -8.52 -11.93 -4.83
C GLY A 91 -8.18 -12.97 -3.76
N VAL A 92 -8.77 -12.84 -2.56
CA VAL A 92 -8.49 -13.69 -1.39
C VAL A 92 -9.70 -14.55 -1.07
N THR A 93 -9.49 -15.87 -1.01
CA THR A 93 -10.48 -16.86 -0.55
C THR A 93 -10.02 -17.44 0.78
N ILE A 94 -10.86 -17.36 1.81
CA ILE A 94 -10.57 -17.98 3.11
C ILE A 94 -11.30 -19.31 3.22
N VAL A 95 -10.56 -20.38 3.51
CA VAL A 95 -11.11 -21.72 3.74
C VAL A 95 -10.79 -22.21 5.15
N PRO A 96 -11.69 -22.98 5.79
CA PRO A 96 -11.40 -23.62 7.07
C PRO A 96 -10.20 -24.56 6.97
N GLY A 97 -9.30 -24.49 7.94
CA GLY A 97 -8.16 -25.40 8.10
C GLY A 97 -8.31 -26.35 9.29
N PRO A 98 -7.36 -27.28 9.49
CA PRO A 98 -7.33 -28.14 10.67
C PRO A 98 -7.16 -27.32 11.97
N GLU A 99 -7.60 -27.89 13.09
CA GLU A 99 -7.40 -27.28 14.43
C GLU A 99 -5.91 -27.20 14.80
N THR A 100 -5.11 -28.16 14.33
CA THR A 100 -3.66 -28.16 14.51
C THR A 100 -2.98 -27.30 13.44
N VAL A 101 -2.31 -26.25 13.89
CA VAL A 101 -1.42 -25.44 13.05
C VAL A 101 -0.16 -26.24 12.74
N PRO A 102 0.26 -26.39 11.48
CA PRO A 102 1.55 -27.00 11.17
C PRO A 102 2.67 -26.21 11.86
N GLY A 103 3.60 -26.92 12.51
CA GLY A 103 4.76 -26.28 13.11
C GLY A 103 5.49 -25.41 12.08
N ARG A 104 5.74 -24.14 12.42
CA ARG A 104 6.58 -23.27 11.58
C ARG A 104 7.99 -23.87 11.52
N LEU A 105 8.39 -24.37 10.36
CA LEU A 105 9.82 -24.39 10.01
C LEU A 105 10.26 -22.94 9.87
N ARG A 106 10.72 -22.33 10.96
CA ARG A 106 11.42 -21.06 10.92
C ARG A 106 12.78 -21.33 10.29
N SER A 107 12.91 -21.11 8.99
CA SER A 107 14.21 -20.66 8.47
C SER A 107 14.42 -19.29 9.08
N GLY A 108 15.22 -19.21 10.16
CA GLY A 108 15.65 -17.91 10.66
C GLY A 108 16.33 -17.14 9.53
N PRO A 109 16.24 -15.80 9.51
CA PRO A 109 17.02 -15.03 8.54
C PRO A 109 18.50 -15.35 8.73
N ALA A 110 19.29 -15.33 7.65
CA ALA A 110 20.73 -15.50 7.74
C ALA A 110 21.41 -14.38 8.57
N ARG A 111 20.74 -13.23 8.74
CA ARG A 111 21.22 -12.03 9.46
C ARG A 111 20.06 -11.21 10.05
N VAL A 112 20.24 -10.65 11.25
CA VAL A 112 19.32 -9.65 11.85
C VAL A 112 19.57 -8.28 11.21
N LEU A 113 18.52 -7.60 10.75
CA LEU A 113 18.62 -6.26 10.16
C LEU A 113 18.52 -5.16 11.23
N ARG A 114 19.47 -4.22 11.21
CA ARG A 114 19.52 -3.05 12.09
C ARG A 114 18.63 -1.93 11.53
N ILE A 115 17.61 -1.53 12.28
CA ILE A 115 16.57 -0.59 11.84
C ILE A 115 16.68 0.73 12.57
N ALA A 116 16.86 1.83 11.83
CA ALA A 116 16.64 3.18 12.32
C ALA A 116 15.21 3.63 11.93
N LEU A 117 14.39 4.00 12.91
CA LEU A 117 13.04 4.51 12.67
C LEU A 117 13.02 6.03 12.80
N ALA A 118 12.73 6.75 11.72
CA ALA A 118 12.58 8.19 11.71
C ALA A 118 11.12 8.60 11.72
N GLY A 119 10.68 9.18 12.84
CA GLY A 119 9.27 9.50 13.09
C GLY A 119 8.55 8.37 13.82
N CYS A 120 8.01 8.68 15.00
CA CYS A 120 7.20 7.77 15.81
C CYS A 120 5.78 8.34 16.03
N GLY A 121 5.17 8.83 14.95
CA GLY A 121 3.79 9.30 14.91
C GLY A 121 2.80 8.16 14.62
N VAL A 122 1.77 8.44 13.80
CA VAL A 122 0.73 7.46 13.44
C VAL A 122 1.33 6.21 12.77
N VAL A 123 2.08 6.39 11.68
CA VAL A 123 2.66 5.28 10.91
C VAL A 123 3.81 4.63 11.67
N GLY A 124 4.83 5.40 12.08
CA GLY A 124 5.98 4.87 12.81
C GLY A 124 5.60 4.18 14.13
N GLY A 125 4.64 4.71 14.88
CA GLY A 125 4.09 4.06 16.07
C GLY A 125 3.21 2.84 15.77
N GLY A 126 2.73 2.66 14.53
CA GLY A 126 2.11 1.42 14.07
C GLY A 126 3.14 0.34 13.74
N VAL A 127 4.34 0.72 13.28
CA VAL A 127 5.41 -0.19 12.87
C VAL A 127 6.31 -0.59 14.06
N LEU A 128 6.61 0.34 14.98
CA LEU A 128 7.54 0.12 16.09
C LEU A 128 7.22 -1.14 16.94
N PRO A 129 5.98 -1.42 17.37
CA PRO A 129 5.70 -2.61 18.18
C PRO A 129 6.02 -3.91 17.45
N ARG A 130 5.86 -3.93 16.11
CA ARG A 130 6.15 -5.09 15.28
C ARG A 130 7.66 -5.31 15.14
N LEU A 131 8.41 -4.23 14.93
CA LEU A 131 9.87 -4.25 14.91
C LEU A 131 10.44 -4.79 16.23
N LEU A 132 9.91 -4.35 17.37
CA LEU A 132 10.38 -4.78 18.69
C LEU A 132 10.05 -6.25 19.01
N ALA A 133 9.04 -6.82 18.35
CA ALA A 133 8.57 -8.19 18.60
C ALA A 133 9.16 -9.24 17.63
N ASP A 134 9.80 -8.82 16.55
CA ASP A 134 10.24 -9.70 15.46
C ASP A 134 11.77 -9.84 15.43
N ALA A 135 12.24 -11.07 15.65
CA ALA A 135 13.66 -11.40 15.75
C ALA A 135 14.47 -11.16 14.45
N ARG A 136 13.83 -10.86 13.33
CA ARG A 136 14.51 -10.46 12.10
C ARG A 136 15.08 -9.04 12.19
N PHE A 137 14.63 -8.24 13.16
CA PHE A 137 14.95 -6.82 13.23
C PHE A 137 15.52 -6.43 14.61
N GLU A 138 16.49 -5.53 14.61
CA GLU A 138 17.04 -4.86 15.79
C GLU A 138 16.79 -3.36 15.63
N VAL A 139 15.95 -2.75 16.47
CA VAL A 139 15.75 -1.29 16.44
C VAL A 139 16.95 -0.61 17.09
N VAL A 140 17.77 0.07 16.30
CA VAL A 140 18.99 0.73 16.78
C VAL A 140 18.73 2.16 17.22
N GLY A 141 17.68 2.83 16.72
CA GLY A 141 17.33 4.18 17.15
C GLY A 141 15.99 4.64 16.60
N VAL A 142 15.37 5.61 17.29
CA VAL A 142 14.11 6.22 16.92
C VAL A 142 14.24 7.74 16.94
N LEU A 143 14.22 8.38 15.76
CA LEU A 143 14.30 9.82 15.63
C LEU A 143 12.94 10.48 15.87
N VAL A 144 12.90 11.37 16.86
CA VAL A 144 11.72 12.15 17.24
C VAL A 144 12.13 13.58 17.61
N ARG A 145 11.20 14.54 17.45
CA ARG A 145 11.46 15.95 17.80
C ARG A 145 11.79 16.16 19.28
N ASP A 146 11.15 15.40 20.15
CA ASP A 146 11.24 15.53 21.61
C ASP A 146 11.41 14.13 22.22
N PRO A 147 12.62 13.70 22.59
CA PRO A 147 12.86 12.38 23.17
C PRO A 147 12.09 12.11 24.48
N ASP A 148 11.77 13.16 25.24
CA ASP A 148 11.17 13.07 26.58
C ASP A 148 9.63 13.04 26.54
N LYS A 149 9.04 13.46 25.42
CA LYS A 149 7.57 13.38 25.21
C LYS A 149 7.07 11.94 25.37
N ALA A 150 6.12 11.74 26.28
CA ALA A 150 5.39 10.48 26.43
C ALA A 150 4.63 10.11 25.15
N ARG A 151 4.68 8.82 24.77
CA ARG A 151 4.09 8.29 23.54
C ARG A 151 3.46 6.91 23.79
N ALA A 152 2.48 6.58 22.96
CA ALA A 152 1.91 5.24 22.87
C ALA A 152 2.01 4.77 21.40
N PRO A 153 2.83 3.76 21.06
CA PRO A 153 3.68 2.98 21.97
C PRO A 153 4.84 3.79 22.55
N ALA A 154 5.35 3.35 23.71
CA ALA A 154 6.56 3.93 24.30
C ALA A 154 7.79 3.51 23.49
N ILE A 155 8.74 4.44 23.35
CA ILE A 155 10.06 4.15 22.77
C ILE A 155 10.93 3.56 23.89
N PRO A 156 11.57 2.39 23.70
CA PRO A 156 12.46 1.83 24.70
C PRO A 156 13.59 2.80 25.10
N PRO A 157 14.01 2.81 26.38
CA PRO A 157 15.09 3.68 26.86
C PRO A 157 16.37 3.53 26.01
N GLY A 158 17.04 4.65 25.73
CA GLY A 158 18.29 4.67 24.95
C GLY A 158 18.11 4.65 23.42
N LEU A 159 16.90 4.38 22.90
CA LEU A 159 16.65 4.39 21.45
C LEU A 159 16.28 5.77 20.91
N ALA A 160 15.60 6.61 21.70
CA ALA A 160 15.16 7.92 21.24
C ALA A 160 16.34 8.88 20.98
N VAL A 161 16.33 9.55 19.82
CA VAL A 161 17.27 10.60 19.43
C VAL A 161 16.52 11.76 18.78
N SER A 162 17.08 12.97 18.81
CA SER A 162 16.50 14.16 18.16
C SER A 162 17.33 14.70 16.99
N ASP A 163 18.53 14.16 16.78
CA ASP A 163 19.42 14.54 15.69
C ASP A 163 19.47 13.43 14.62
N PRO A 164 19.13 13.74 13.35
CA PRO A 164 19.26 12.79 12.25
C PRO A 164 20.68 12.26 12.05
N ALA A 165 21.73 13.06 12.30
CA ALA A 165 23.11 12.60 12.16
C ALA A 165 23.45 11.57 13.24
N ALA A 166 23.06 11.82 14.49
CA ALA A 166 23.18 10.86 15.58
C ALA A 166 22.39 9.57 15.32
N LEU A 167 21.23 9.63 14.65
CA LEU A 167 20.49 8.42 14.23
C LEU A 167 21.31 7.58 13.25
N LEU A 168 21.81 8.19 12.17
CA LEU A 168 22.58 7.48 11.14
C LEU A 168 23.97 7.04 11.63
N ALA A 169 24.52 7.69 12.66
CA ALA A 169 25.76 7.27 13.31
C ALA A 169 25.62 5.94 14.07
N ARG A 170 24.38 5.43 14.28
CA ARG A 170 24.14 4.09 14.84
C ARG A 170 24.30 2.96 13.82
N GLU A 171 24.72 3.29 12.59
CA GLU A 171 24.99 2.35 11.50
C GLU A 171 23.81 1.38 11.25
N PRO A 172 22.63 1.89 10.89
CA PRO A 172 21.51 1.04 10.50
C PRO A 172 21.75 0.38 9.14
N ASP A 173 21.22 -0.82 8.95
CA ASP A 173 21.09 -1.45 7.63
C ASP A 173 19.94 -0.82 6.83
N VAL A 174 18.85 -0.46 7.54
CA VAL A 174 17.64 0.11 6.94
C VAL A 174 17.18 1.32 7.74
N LEU A 175 16.88 2.42 7.04
CA LEU A 175 16.13 3.56 7.55
C LEU A 175 14.65 3.40 7.18
N VAL A 176 13.78 3.39 8.18
CA VAL A 176 12.34 3.55 8.01
C VAL A 176 12.00 5.03 8.21
N GLU A 177 11.60 5.72 7.15
CA GLU A 177 11.29 7.15 7.18
C GLU A 177 9.77 7.39 7.16
N ALA A 178 9.27 8.01 8.23
CA ALA A 178 7.87 8.33 8.47
C ALA A 178 7.73 9.72 9.14
N ILE A 179 8.61 10.66 8.78
CA ILE A 179 8.55 12.05 9.21
C ILE A 179 7.46 12.77 8.39
N SER A 180 6.72 13.69 9.01
CA SER A 180 5.69 14.47 8.30
C SER A 180 6.28 15.62 7.47
N ASP A 181 7.38 16.23 7.92
CA ASP A 181 8.05 17.30 7.18
C ASP A 181 8.80 16.76 5.95
N ALA A 182 8.43 17.25 4.77
CA ALA A 182 8.97 16.79 3.49
C ALA A 182 10.47 17.10 3.33
N SER A 183 10.91 18.27 3.79
CA SER A 183 12.30 18.73 3.60
C SER A 183 13.29 17.94 4.46
N THR A 184 12.93 17.71 5.71
CA THR A 184 13.68 16.89 6.68
C THR A 184 13.70 15.45 6.22
N GLY A 185 12.54 14.90 5.82
CA GLY A 185 12.44 13.54 5.28
C GLY A 185 13.35 13.36 4.07
N LEU A 186 13.29 14.27 3.09
CA LEU A 186 14.12 14.22 1.89
C LEU A 186 15.62 14.28 2.19
N ALA A 187 16.04 15.18 3.08
CA ALA A 187 17.44 15.29 3.48
C ALA A 187 17.94 14.00 4.15
N LEU A 188 17.13 13.42 5.03
CA LEU A 188 17.46 12.18 5.73
C LEU A 188 17.50 10.97 4.79
N ILE A 189 16.54 10.85 3.86
CA ILE A 189 16.55 9.80 2.83
C ILE A 189 17.83 9.88 2.00
N ARG A 190 18.21 11.08 1.51
CA ARG A 190 19.45 11.24 0.75
C ARG A 190 20.66 10.85 1.58
N ALA A 191 20.75 11.32 2.83
CA ALA A 191 21.87 11.02 3.71
C ALA A 191 22.02 9.51 3.98
N ALA A 192 20.92 8.78 4.12
CA ALA A 192 20.94 7.33 4.28
C ALA A 192 21.39 6.62 2.99
N LEU A 193 20.75 6.93 1.85
CA LEU A 193 21.10 6.32 0.56
C LEU A 193 22.56 6.59 0.19
N SER A 194 23.08 7.80 0.42
CA SER A 194 24.50 8.13 0.19
C SER A 194 25.48 7.28 1.01
N ARG A 195 25.03 6.65 2.11
CA ARG A 195 25.83 5.73 2.94
C ARG A 195 25.61 4.26 2.56
N GLY A 196 24.84 3.96 1.51
CA GLY A 196 24.47 2.58 1.15
C GLY A 196 23.41 1.96 2.06
N VAL A 197 22.71 2.77 2.87
CA VAL A 197 21.65 2.32 3.78
C VAL A 197 20.35 2.19 2.99
N ASP A 198 19.68 1.04 3.09
CA ASP A 198 18.36 0.85 2.47
C ASP A 198 17.32 1.80 3.11
N VAL A 199 16.35 2.25 2.33
CA VAL A 199 15.30 3.16 2.81
C VAL A 199 13.92 2.61 2.50
N VAL A 200 13.06 2.58 3.53
CA VAL A 200 11.61 2.39 3.41
C VAL A 200 10.93 3.70 3.83
N SER A 201 10.23 4.39 2.93
CA SER A 201 9.60 5.68 3.23
C SER A 201 8.07 5.67 3.06
N ALA A 202 7.38 6.23 4.05
CA ALA A 202 5.95 6.56 3.97
C ALA A 202 5.69 8.03 3.60
N ASN A 203 6.73 8.85 3.46
CA ASN A 203 6.60 10.28 3.21
C ASN A 203 6.52 10.59 1.71
N LYS A 204 5.29 10.60 1.19
CA LYS A 204 5.00 10.96 -0.20
C LYS A 204 5.65 12.26 -0.65
N GLN A 205 5.64 13.29 0.20
CA GLN A 205 6.13 14.62 -0.19
C GLN A 205 7.65 14.62 -0.29
N ALA A 206 8.36 13.97 0.64
CA ALA A 206 9.80 13.79 0.56
C ALA A 206 10.18 12.96 -0.67
N VAL A 207 9.56 11.79 -0.86
CA VAL A 207 9.83 10.89 -1.99
C VAL A 207 9.54 11.59 -3.32
N GLY A 208 8.36 12.19 -3.47
CA GLY A 208 7.91 12.84 -4.70
C GLY A 208 8.64 14.14 -5.06
N ALA A 209 9.33 14.78 -4.11
CA ALA A 209 10.07 16.02 -4.37
C ALA A 209 11.19 15.81 -5.42
N ASP A 210 11.89 14.68 -5.35
CA ASP A 210 13.03 14.38 -6.21
C ASP A 210 13.26 12.88 -6.43
N LEU A 211 12.16 12.15 -6.66
CA LEU A 211 12.20 10.70 -6.83
C LEU A 211 13.25 10.21 -7.87
N PRO A 212 13.41 10.84 -9.05
CA PRO A 212 14.44 10.42 -10.00
C PRO A 212 15.87 10.49 -9.45
N ALA A 213 16.20 11.52 -8.68
CA ALA A 213 17.53 11.61 -8.07
C ALA A 213 17.69 10.61 -6.93
N LEU A 214 16.63 10.37 -6.15
CA LEU A 214 16.65 9.37 -5.07
C LEU A 214 16.85 7.95 -5.61
N THR A 215 16.14 7.57 -6.69
CA THR A 215 16.30 6.25 -7.31
C THR A 215 17.67 6.10 -7.98
N ALA A 216 18.19 7.14 -8.63
CA ALA A 216 19.54 7.14 -9.17
C ALA A 216 20.61 7.02 -8.07
N LEU A 217 20.42 7.70 -6.93
CA LEU A 217 21.33 7.63 -5.79
C LEU A 217 21.34 6.23 -5.15
N ALA A 218 20.15 5.62 -4.98
CA ALA A 218 20.02 4.26 -4.47
C ALA A 218 20.77 3.27 -5.40
N ALA A 219 20.54 3.35 -6.70
CA ALA A 219 21.21 2.52 -7.69
C ALA A 219 22.75 2.68 -7.68
N GLY A 220 23.25 3.90 -7.46
CA GLY A 220 24.69 4.19 -7.39
C GLY A 220 25.41 3.69 -6.13
N THR A 221 24.66 3.32 -5.09
CA THR A 221 25.22 2.89 -3.78
C THR A 221 24.86 1.45 -3.43
N SER A 222 24.23 0.71 -4.36
CA SER A 222 23.62 -0.61 -4.14
C SER A 222 22.53 -0.64 -3.05
N ALA A 223 22.12 0.54 -2.54
CA ALA A 223 21.00 0.68 -1.63
C ALA A 223 19.68 0.53 -2.39
N ARG A 224 18.64 0.19 -1.64
CA ARG A 224 17.28 0.03 -2.15
C ARG A 224 16.40 1.13 -1.57
N LEU A 225 15.51 1.66 -2.40
CA LEU A 225 14.51 2.65 -2.00
C LEU A 225 13.11 2.07 -2.25
N LEU A 226 12.40 1.81 -1.16
CA LEU A 226 11.02 1.32 -1.15
C LEU A 226 10.11 2.40 -0.55
N TYR A 227 8.92 2.57 -1.11
CA TYR A 227 8.00 3.66 -0.74
C TYR A 227 6.55 3.30 -1.02
N SER A 228 6.20 2.05 -0.78
CA SER A 228 4.88 1.48 -1.08
C SER A 228 3.76 2.26 -0.39
N ALA A 229 4.02 2.63 0.87
CA ALA A 229 3.13 3.43 1.70
C ALA A 229 2.90 4.87 1.20
N SER A 230 3.77 5.42 0.34
CA SER A 230 3.71 6.83 -0.08
C SER A 230 2.56 7.16 -1.03
N VAL A 231 2.03 6.18 -1.77
CA VAL A 231 1.01 6.45 -2.81
C VAL A 231 -0.33 5.82 -2.47
N GLY A 232 -0.32 4.55 -2.05
CA GLY A 232 -1.53 3.74 -1.94
C GLY A 232 -2.10 3.58 -0.54
N GLY A 233 -1.46 4.10 0.51
CA GLY A 233 -1.79 3.68 1.88
C GLY A 233 -1.51 2.18 2.00
N GLY A 234 -2.56 1.37 2.14
CA GLY A 234 -2.50 -0.09 2.06
C GLY A 234 -2.68 -0.66 0.65
N ALA A 235 -3.13 0.11 -0.33
CA ALA A 235 -3.29 -0.39 -1.69
C ALA A 235 -1.93 -0.57 -2.39
N PRO A 236 -1.64 -1.73 -3.03
CA PRO A 236 -0.33 -2.03 -3.63
C PRO A 236 -0.17 -1.38 -5.02
N LEU A 237 -0.20 -0.04 -5.06
CA LEU A 237 -0.24 0.73 -6.31
C LEU A 237 1.13 0.74 -7.02
N VAL A 238 2.21 0.97 -6.27
CA VAL A 238 3.58 1.02 -6.80
C VAL A 238 3.97 -0.34 -7.37
N GLU A 239 3.64 -1.41 -6.67
CA GLU A 239 3.94 -2.79 -7.07
C GLU A 239 3.16 -3.20 -8.30
N THR A 240 1.91 -2.74 -8.41
CA THR A 240 1.08 -3.01 -9.58
C THR A 240 1.64 -2.32 -10.82
N VAL A 241 2.15 -1.09 -10.71
CA VAL A 241 2.87 -0.43 -11.81
C VAL A 241 4.17 -1.17 -12.15
N ARG A 242 4.97 -1.55 -11.15
CA ARG A 242 6.23 -2.30 -11.36
C ARG A 242 5.97 -3.64 -12.04
N ARG A 243 4.91 -4.35 -11.65
CA ARG A 243 4.47 -5.61 -12.26
C ARG A 243 4.06 -5.39 -13.71
N ALA A 244 3.21 -4.40 -13.99
CA ALA A 244 2.84 -4.06 -15.36
C ALA A 244 4.06 -3.75 -16.23
N ARG A 245 4.99 -2.93 -15.73
CA ARG A 245 6.25 -2.59 -16.41
C ARG A 245 7.13 -3.81 -16.71
N ALA A 246 7.15 -4.80 -15.82
CA ALA A 246 7.88 -6.05 -16.04
C ALA A 246 7.28 -6.90 -17.17
N HIS A 247 6.00 -6.72 -17.50
CA HIS A 247 5.32 -7.42 -18.60
C HIS A 247 5.32 -6.66 -19.93
N GLY A 248 5.56 -5.35 -19.92
CA GLY A 248 5.64 -4.54 -21.14
C GLY A 248 5.61 -3.04 -20.86
N ALA A 249 5.75 -2.24 -21.93
CA ALA A 249 5.67 -0.79 -21.83
C ALA A 249 4.29 -0.36 -21.34
N VAL A 250 4.24 0.42 -20.25
CA VAL A 250 3.00 1.02 -19.74
C VAL A 250 2.55 2.13 -20.68
N VAL A 251 1.30 2.08 -21.13
CA VAL A 251 0.72 3.10 -22.04
C VAL A 251 -0.41 3.90 -21.39
N ARG A 252 -1.01 3.39 -20.32
CA ARG A 252 -2.12 4.06 -19.63
C ARG A 252 -2.15 3.74 -18.14
N ILE A 253 -2.44 4.76 -17.33
CA ILE A 253 -2.73 4.69 -15.90
C ILE A 253 -4.07 5.38 -15.67
N GLU A 254 -4.97 4.72 -14.97
CA GLU A 254 -6.22 5.29 -14.46
C GLU A 254 -6.33 4.96 -12.97
N ALA A 255 -6.57 5.95 -12.13
CA ALA A 255 -6.56 5.72 -10.68
C ALA A 255 -7.45 6.67 -9.89
N VAL A 256 -8.03 6.15 -8.81
CA VAL A 256 -8.55 6.96 -7.70
C VAL A 256 -7.50 6.92 -6.61
N LEU A 257 -6.91 8.09 -6.31
CA LEU A 257 -5.70 8.21 -5.49
C LEU A 257 -5.93 8.95 -4.17
N ASN A 258 -7.07 9.60 -3.99
CA ASN A 258 -7.36 10.45 -2.84
C ASN A 258 -8.59 9.97 -2.07
N GLY A 259 -8.34 9.35 -0.91
CA GLY A 259 -9.40 8.80 -0.05
C GLY A 259 -10.33 9.87 0.52
N THR A 260 -9.84 11.08 0.81
CA THR A 260 -10.66 12.20 1.31
C THR A 260 -11.72 12.63 0.30
N CYS A 261 -11.31 12.86 -0.96
CA CYS A 261 -12.21 13.16 -2.06
C CYS A 261 -13.16 12.00 -2.34
N ASN A 262 -12.68 10.74 -2.32
CA ASN A 262 -13.53 9.59 -2.54
C ASN A 262 -14.64 9.46 -1.47
N PHE A 263 -14.27 9.68 -0.21
CA PHE A 263 -15.22 9.70 0.90
C PHE A 263 -16.27 10.80 0.71
N ILE A 264 -15.84 12.04 0.42
CA ILE A 264 -16.76 13.17 0.20
C ILE A 264 -17.69 12.88 -0.99
N LEU A 265 -17.16 12.39 -2.10
CA LEU A 265 -17.95 12.05 -3.29
C LEU A 265 -18.98 10.95 -3.02
N ASN A 266 -18.65 9.95 -2.20
CA ASN A 266 -19.61 8.93 -1.77
C ASN A 266 -20.75 9.54 -0.93
N ARG A 267 -20.45 10.45 -0.01
CA ARG A 267 -21.45 11.17 0.79
C ARG A 267 -22.33 12.10 -0.05
N LEU A 268 -21.76 12.75 -1.06
CA LEU A 268 -22.53 13.55 -2.01
C LEU A 268 -23.48 12.67 -2.85
N ALA A 269 -23.04 11.47 -3.26
CA ALA A 269 -23.87 10.51 -3.97
C ALA A 269 -25.05 9.97 -3.13
N GLU A 270 -24.91 9.97 -1.80
CA GLU A 270 -26.00 9.69 -0.85
C GLU A 270 -26.97 10.87 -0.66
N GLY A 271 -26.73 12.01 -1.31
CA GLY A 271 -27.55 13.22 -1.22
C GLY A 271 -27.21 14.15 -0.04
N ARG A 272 -26.07 13.95 0.62
CA ARG A 272 -25.61 14.88 1.67
C ARG A 272 -25.10 16.19 1.06
N SER A 273 -25.15 17.27 1.85
CA SER A 273 -24.51 18.53 1.47
C SER A 273 -22.98 18.37 1.46
N PHE A 274 -22.28 19.25 0.73
CA PHE A 274 -20.82 19.30 0.74
C PHE A 274 -20.25 19.50 2.15
N ASP A 275 -20.93 20.30 2.97
CA ASP A 275 -20.46 20.65 4.31
C ASP A 275 -20.57 19.50 5.27
N ASP A 276 -21.69 18.77 5.22
CA ASP A 276 -21.90 17.58 6.02
C ASP A 276 -20.93 16.47 5.60
N ALA A 277 -20.67 16.34 4.29
CA ALA A 277 -19.71 15.38 3.77
C ALA A 277 -18.28 15.70 4.23
N LEU A 278 -17.85 16.96 4.15
CA LEU A 278 -16.54 17.38 4.62
C LEU A 278 -16.41 17.28 6.14
N ALA A 279 -17.45 17.62 6.90
CA ALA A 279 -17.48 17.46 8.35
C ALA A 279 -17.35 15.99 8.76
N ALA A 280 -18.10 15.10 8.11
CA ALA A 280 -18.00 13.66 8.33
C ALA A 280 -16.62 13.10 7.96
N ALA A 281 -15.97 13.65 6.91
CA ALA A 281 -14.61 13.25 6.54
C ALA A 281 -13.59 13.64 7.61
N ARG A 282 -13.76 14.81 8.26
CA ARG A 282 -12.93 15.25 9.38
C ARG A 282 -13.15 14.40 10.62
N GLU A 283 -14.41 14.10 10.96
CA GLU A 283 -14.76 13.25 12.10
C GLU A 283 -14.19 11.84 11.94
N ALA A 284 -14.25 11.28 10.73
CA ALA A 284 -13.65 10.00 10.40
C ALA A 284 -12.10 10.04 10.33
N GLY A 285 -11.48 11.22 10.46
CA GLY A 285 -10.04 11.40 10.41
C GLY A 285 -9.42 11.29 9.01
N PHE A 286 -10.23 11.43 7.96
CA PHE A 286 -9.77 11.41 6.57
C PHE A 286 -9.39 12.80 6.06
N ALA A 287 -10.11 13.85 6.47
CA ALA A 287 -9.79 15.23 6.12
C ALA A 287 -9.08 15.94 7.28
N GLU A 288 -8.02 16.69 6.96
CA GLU A 288 -7.38 17.60 7.92
C GLU A 288 -8.19 18.89 8.10
N ALA A 289 -7.71 19.76 9.00
CA ALA A 289 -8.29 21.09 9.19
C ALA A 289 -8.28 21.90 7.87
N ASP A 290 -7.16 21.83 7.14
CA ASP A 290 -6.99 22.37 5.80
C ASP A 290 -6.95 21.25 4.74
N PRO A 291 -8.08 20.94 4.09
CA PRO A 291 -8.17 19.90 3.06
C PRO A 291 -7.81 20.40 1.65
N THR A 292 -7.17 21.57 1.51
CA THR A 292 -6.93 22.21 0.20
C THR A 292 -6.16 21.31 -0.76
N ALA A 293 -5.15 20.58 -0.28
CA ALA A 293 -4.36 19.68 -1.12
C ALA A 293 -5.19 18.53 -1.70
N ASP A 294 -6.16 18.01 -0.93
CA ASP A 294 -7.08 16.96 -1.37
C ASP A 294 -8.08 17.51 -2.40
N LEU A 295 -8.82 18.55 -2.02
CA LEU A 295 -9.93 19.09 -2.81
C LEU A 295 -9.46 19.66 -4.15
N THR A 296 -8.27 20.27 -4.20
CA THR A 296 -7.71 20.82 -5.46
C THR A 296 -7.02 19.76 -6.34
N GLY A 297 -7.05 18.48 -5.93
CA GLY A 297 -6.39 17.38 -6.64
C GLY A 297 -4.86 17.43 -6.59
N LEU A 298 -4.26 18.26 -5.73
CA LEU A 298 -2.81 18.37 -5.59
C LEU A 298 -2.21 17.08 -5.04
N ASP A 299 -2.87 16.47 -4.05
CA ASP A 299 -2.47 15.17 -3.49
C ASP A 299 -2.50 14.06 -4.56
N ALA A 300 -3.60 13.96 -5.31
CA ALA A 300 -3.74 13.00 -6.40
C ALA A 300 -2.69 13.22 -7.51
N ALA A 301 -2.39 14.48 -7.85
CA ALA A 301 -1.35 14.81 -8.83
C ALA A 301 0.06 14.42 -8.34
N ALA A 302 0.38 14.63 -7.06
CA ALA A 302 1.64 14.20 -6.47
C ALA A 302 1.79 12.66 -6.50
N LYS A 303 0.71 11.93 -6.19
CA LYS A 303 0.65 10.46 -6.30
C LYS A 303 0.80 9.98 -7.74
N LEU A 304 0.12 10.63 -8.69
CA LEU A 304 0.24 10.32 -10.12
C LEU A 304 1.66 10.57 -10.63
N ALA A 305 2.36 11.61 -10.16
CA ALA A 305 3.75 11.85 -10.52
C ALA A 305 4.69 10.71 -10.07
N ILE A 306 4.49 10.15 -8.88
CA ILE A 306 5.25 8.98 -8.41
C ILE A 306 4.92 7.75 -9.27
N LEU A 307 3.64 7.47 -9.52
CA LEU A 307 3.24 6.33 -10.38
C LEU A 307 3.73 6.49 -11.82
N SER A 308 3.77 7.73 -12.34
CA SER A 308 4.33 8.04 -13.65
C SER A 308 5.83 7.79 -13.70
N HIS A 309 6.58 8.15 -12.63
CA HIS A 309 8.00 7.83 -12.54
C HIS A 309 8.22 6.32 -12.54
N GLU A 310 7.43 5.59 -11.76
CA GLU A 310 7.48 4.12 -11.78
C GLU A 310 7.16 3.57 -13.16
N ALA A 311 6.14 4.06 -13.85
CA ALA A 311 5.78 3.54 -15.16
C ALA A 311 6.81 3.85 -16.26
N LEU A 312 7.40 5.06 -16.24
CA LEU A 312 8.09 5.65 -17.39
C LEU A 312 9.54 6.09 -17.10
N GLY A 313 10.02 6.03 -15.86
CA GLY A 313 11.39 6.40 -15.46
C GLY A 313 11.72 7.90 -15.41
N GLY A 314 10.82 8.77 -15.90
CA GLY A 314 11.03 10.22 -16.00
C GLY A 314 10.50 11.03 -14.80
N ARG A 315 10.71 12.35 -14.85
CA ARG A 315 10.11 13.30 -13.90
C ARG A 315 8.83 13.90 -14.51
N LEU A 316 7.70 13.75 -13.81
CA LEU A 316 6.49 14.50 -14.08
C LEU A 316 6.35 15.63 -13.05
N PRO A 317 6.58 16.91 -13.41
CA PRO A 317 6.35 18.00 -12.49
C PRO A 317 4.88 18.05 -12.07
N VAL A 318 4.60 18.05 -10.76
CA VAL A 318 3.21 18.10 -10.25
C VAL A 318 2.45 19.32 -10.81
N GLY A 319 3.14 20.45 -10.98
CA GLY A 319 2.56 21.68 -11.55
C GLY A 319 2.15 21.57 -13.03
N SER A 320 2.64 20.58 -13.79
CA SER A 320 2.21 20.36 -15.18
C SER A 320 0.99 19.45 -15.29
N VAL A 321 0.53 18.83 -14.19
CA VAL A 321 -0.67 17.99 -14.17
C VAL A 321 -1.90 18.90 -14.12
N ARG A 322 -2.79 18.78 -15.10
CA ARG A 322 -4.08 19.49 -15.09
C ARG A 322 -4.93 18.95 -13.95
N ARG A 323 -5.61 19.82 -13.22
CA ARG A 323 -6.40 19.44 -12.04
C ARG A 323 -7.75 20.12 -12.07
N GLU A 324 -8.79 19.32 -11.92
CA GLU A 324 -10.14 19.76 -11.60
C GLU A 324 -10.34 19.66 -10.08
N ALA A 325 -10.77 20.76 -9.46
CA ALA A 325 -11.03 20.80 -8.03
C ALA A 325 -12.43 20.27 -7.72
N LEU A 326 -12.54 19.52 -6.62
CA LEU A 326 -13.82 19.22 -6.00
C LEU A 326 -14.26 20.46 -5.20
N ALA A 327 -15.05 21.31 -5.85
CA ALA A 327 -15.52 22.57 -5.28
C ALA A 327 -16.88 22.42 -4.59
N ARG A 328 -17.09 23.17 -3.51
CA ARG A 328 -18.35 23.23 -2.75
C ARG A 328 -19.57 23.52 -3.64
N ASP A 329 -19.45 24.52 -4.49
CA ASP A 329 -20.54 24.99 -5.38
C ASP A 329 -20.40 24.41 -6.81
N GLY A 330 -19.48 23.45 -7.00
CA GLY A 330 -19.26 22.79 -8.28
C GLY A 330 -20.35 21.74 -8.52
N GLY A 331 -21.13 21.90 -9.59
CA GLY A 331 -22.08 20.88 -10.01
C GLY A 331 -21.36 19.57 -10.37
N LEU A 332 -21.78 18.46 -9.77
CA LEU A 332 -21.34 17.13 -10.18
C LEU A 332 -22.21 16.62 -11.33
N PRO A 333 -21.65 15.89 -12.30
CA PRO A 333 -22.44 15.21 -13.31
C PRO A 333 -23.35 14.15 -12.65
N SER A 334 -24.45 13.80 -13.34
CA SER A 334 -25.35 12.74 -12.89
C SER A 334 -24.65 11.38 -12.95
N GLY A 335 -24.72 10.61 -11.85
CA GLY A 335 -24.10 9.30 -11.72
C GLY A 335 -23.10 9.22 -10.56
N ARG A 336 -22.43 8.08 -10.37
CA ARG A 336 -21.32 7.97 -9.41
C ARG A 336 -20.10 8.69 -9.95
N VAL A 337 -19.59 9.65 -9.18
CA VAL A 337 -18.45 10.46 -9.58
C VAL A 337 -17.20 10.08 -8.78
N ARG A 338 -16.04 10.09 -9.46
CA ARG A 338 -14.72 9.93 -8.85
C ARG A 338 -13.79 11.05 -9.31
N GLN A 339 -12.85 11.44 -8.45
CA GLN A 339 -11.68 12.21 -8.85
C GLN A 339 -10.66 11.25 -9.48
N LEU A 340 -10.75 11.09 -10.80
CA LEU A 340 -9.95 10.14 -11.56
C LEU A 340 -8.66 10.79 -12.05
N ALA A 341 -7.53 10.20 -11.66
CA ALA A 341 -6.22 10.46 -12.21
C ALA A 341 -6.03 9.67 -13.50
N ARG A 342 -5.62 10.33 -14.58
CA ARG A 342 -5.28 9.71 -15.86
C ARG A 342 -3.92 10.14 -16.35
N LEU A 343 -3.17 9.16 -16.85
CA LEU A 343 -2.01 9.35 -17.70
C LEU A 343 -2.17 8.39 -18.89
N ASP A 344 -2.18 8.94 -20.10
CA ASP A 344 -2.28 8.16 -21.34
C ASP A 344 -1.18 8.62 -22.30
N VAL A 345 -0.22 7.73 -22.55
CA VAL A 345 0.98 8.02 -23.35
C VAL A 345 0.64 8.27 -24.82
N ARG A 346 -0.43 7.64 -25.33
CA ARG A 346 -0.80 7.71 -26.75
C ARG A 346 -1.48 9.02 -27.10
N SER A 347 -2.39 9.47 -26.24
CA SER A 347 -3.10 10.75 -26.39
C SER A 347 -2.36 11.94 -25.81
N GLY A 348 -1.39 11.70 -24.91
CA GLY A 348 -0.74 12.75 -24.12
C GLY A 348 -1.62 13.30 -22.99
N GLU A 349 -2.75 12.67 -22.68
CA GLU A 349 -3.61 13.07 -21.57
C GLU A 349 -2.88 12.85 -20.24
N ILE A 350 -2.74 13.91 -19.44
CA ILE A 350 -2.25 13.84 -18.06
C ILE A 350 -3.09 14.79 -17.22
N GLY A 351 -3.85 14.26 -16.26
CA GLY A 351 -4.67 15.10 -15.42
C GLY A 351 -5.45 14.36 -14.33
N ILE A 352 -6.01 15.16 -13.43
CA ILE A 352 -6.94 14.78 -12.38
C ILE A 352 -8.27 15.44 -12.70
N ALA A 353 -9.33 14.65 -12.86
CA ALA A 353 -10.64 15.18 -13.27
C ALA A 353 -11.80 14.46 -12.58
N LEU A 354 -12.93 15.15 -12.39
CA LEU A 354 -14.17 14.54 -11.92
C LEU A 354 -14.82 13.81 -13.10
N ARG A 355 -15.10 12.52 -12.91
CA ARG A 355 -15.62 11.63 -13.97
C ARG A 355 -16.71 10.74 -13.41
N VAL A 356 -17.76 10.54 -14.21
CA VAL A 356 -18.77 9.49 -13.96
C VAL A 356 -18.13 8.13 -14.23
N VAL A 357 -18.35 7.17 -13.33
CA VAL A 357 -17.72 5.84 -13.36
C VAL A 357 -18.72 4.69 -13.24
N ASP A 358 -20.01 4.94 -13.48
CA ASP A 358 -21.09 3.95 -13.26
C ASP A 358 -20.85 2.60 -13.95
N ASP A 359 -20.27 2.62 -15.15
CA ASP A 359 -20.00 1.43 -15.97
C ASP A 359 -18.67 0.74 -15.66
N ASP A 360 -17.94 1.19 -14.62
CA ASP A 360 -16.63 0.66 -14.26
C ASP A 360 -16.60 0.17 -12.80
N PRO A 361 -16.85 -1.13 -12.53
CA PRO A 361 -16.90 -1.68 -11.18
C PRO A 361 -15.61 -1.47 -10.37
N LEU A 362 -14.44 -1.33 -11.02
CA LEU A 362 -13.18 -1.06 -10.31
C LEU A 362 -13.23 0.27 -9.56
N PHE A 363 -13.89 1.28 -10.13
CA PHE A 363 -13.96 2.62 -9.60
C PHE A 363 -15.32 2.94 -8.96
N ALA A 364 -16.41 2.39 -9.48
CA ALA A 364 -17.77 2.57 -8.96
C ALA A 364 -17.91 2.04 -7.53
N ASP A 365 -17.37 0.85 -7.25
CA ASP A 365 -17.58 0.13 -6.00
C ASP A 365 -16.59 0.53 -4.89
N LEU A 366 -15.82 1.61 -5.08
CA LEU A 366 -14.88 2.09 -4.06
C LEU A 366 -15.60 2.67 -2.85
N ALA A 367 -15.55 1.93 -1.75
CA ALA A 367 -16.04 2.38 -0.45
C ALA A 367 -15.14 3.50 0.12
N ASP A 368 -15.76 4.51 0.75
CA ASP A 368 -15.11 5.52 1.61
C ASP A 368 -13.71 5.97 1.14
N GLU A 369 -12.64 5.61 1.86
CA GLU A 369 -11.26 6.05 1.60
C GLU A 369 -10.46 5.14 0.65
N TRP A 370 -11.13 4.21 -0.04
CA TRP A 370 -10.46 3.26 -0.92
C TRP A 370 -9.85 3.95 -2.14
N ASN A 371 -8.66 3.48 -2.49
CA ASN A 371 -7.96 3.81 -3.72
C ASN A 371 -8.03 2.61 -4.67
N ALA A 372 -7.95 2.89 -5.97
CA ALA A 372 -7.77 1.87 -6.99
C ALA A 372 -6.93 2.37 -8.15
N LEU A 373 -6.36 1.41 -8.87
CA LEU A 373 -5.48 1.63 -9.99
C LEU A 373 -5.78 0.59 -11.07
N ARG A 374 -5.78 1.06 -12.31
CA ARG A 374 -5.70 0.28 -13.53
C ARG A 374 -4.48 0.73 -14.33
N VAL A 375 -3.65 -0.22 -14.73
CA VAL A 375 -2.48 0.01 -15.59
C VAL A 375 -2.64 -0.85 -16.84
N THR A 376 -2.52 -0.23 -18.01
CA THR A 376 -2.59 -0.93 -19.30
C THR A 376 -1.23 -0.90 -19.98
N THR A 377 -0.75 -2.04 -20.45
CA THR A 377 0.49 -2.17 -21.23
C THR A 377 0.22 -2.06 -22.72
N GLY A 378 1.28 -1.84 -23.52
CA GLY A 378 1.17 -1.61 -24.96
C GLY A 378 0.53 -2.76 -25.74
N ASP A 379 0.65 -4.00 -25.24
CA ASP A 379 0.02 -5.22 -25.76
C ASP A 379 -1.42 -5.45 -25.25
N GLY A 380 -1.97 -4.50 -24.48
CA GLY A 380 -3.35 -4.52 -24.01
C GLY A 380 -3.59 -5.27 -22.71
N ARG A 381 -2.56 -5.84 -22.05
CA ARG A 381 -2.76 -6.43 -20.72
C ARG A 381 -3.12 -5.35 -19.70
N VAL A 382 -3.99 -5.72 -18.77
CA VAL A 382 -4.51 -4.84 -17.73
C VAL A 382 -4.13 -5.40 -16.36
N PHE A 383 -3.54 -4.54 -15.53
CA PHE A 383 -3.18 -4.82 -14.16
C PHE A 383 -4.01 -3.92 -13.26
N THR A 384 -4.62 -4.49 -12.23
CA THR A 384 -5.45 -3.72 -11.29
C THR A 384 -4.98 -3.92 -9.86
N ALA A 385 -5.26 -2.92 -9.03
CA ALA A 385 -5.15 -2.99 -7.58
C ALA A 385 -6.19 -2.11 -6.93
N ARG A 386 -6.61 -2.48 -5.73
CA ARG A 386 -7.47 -1.69 -4.85
C ARG A 386 -7.12 -1.95 -3.40
N GLY A 387 -7.48 -1.02 -2.52
CA GLY A 387 -7.33 -1.15 -1.07
C GLY A 387 -7.54 0.18 -0.37
N ARG A 388 -7.46 0.19 0.95
CA ARG A 388 -7.60 1.42 1.74
C ARG A 388 -6.47 2.40 1.44
N GLY A 389 -6.83 3.61 1.00
CA GLY A 389 -5.90 4.65 0.56
C GLY A 389 -5.26 5.46 1.69
N ALA A 390 -5.76 5.31 2.91
CA ALA A 390 -5.36 6.06 4.09
C ALA A 390 -5.53 5.20 5.37
N GLY A 391 -5.15 5.77 6.51
CA GLY A 391 -5.31 5.15 7.83
C GLY A 391 -4.02 4.54 8.36
N ARG A 392 -3.94 4.46 9.70
CA ARG A 392 -2.75 3.97 10.43
C ARG A 392 -2.38 2.54 10.02
N THR A 393 -3.33 1.62 10.15
CA THR A 393 -3.08 0.18 9.96
C THR A 393 -2.71 -0.16 8.52
N PRO A 394 -3.46 0.29 7.48
CA PRO A 394 -3.09 0.00 6.09
C PRO A 394 -1.73 0.57 5.70
N THR A 395 -1.41 1.79 6.13
CA THR A 395 -0.12 2.43 5.80
C THR A 395 1.06 1.76 6.51
N ALA A 396 0.90 1.41 7.79
CA ALA A 396 1.91 0.67 8.53
C ALA A 396 2.13 -0.75 7.96
N GLU A 397 1.10 -1.37 7.41
CA GLU A 397 1.21 -2.67 6.72
C GLU A 397 2.07 -2.59 5.46
N SER A 398 1.90 -1.55 4.64
CA SER A 398 2.77 -1.33 3.46
C SER A 398 4.24 -1.14 3.84
N VAL A 399 4.52 -0.36 4.90
CA VAL A 399 5.89 -0.21 5.43
C VAL A 399 6.44 -1.54 5.93
N TRP A 400 5.60 -2.33 6.62
CA TRP A 400 6.01 -3.65 7.11
C TRP A 400 6.32 -4.62 5.97
N ALA A 401 5.49 -4.64 4.92
CA ALA A 401 5.70 -5.48 3.75
C ALA A 401 7.03 -5.15 3.06
N ASP A 402 7.37 -3.87 2.93
CA ASP A 402 8.67 -3.42 2.40
C ASP A 402 9.84 -3.92 3.26
N LEU A 403 9.73 -3.84 4.60
CA LEU A 403 10.76 -4.33 5.51
C LEU A 403 10.96 -5.84 5.41
N VAL A 404 9.87 -6.59 5.30
CA VAL A 404 9.93 -8.05 5.13
C VAL A 404 10.57 -8.43 3.80
N ASP A 405 10.24 -7.75 2.70
CA ASP A 405 10.88 -7.98 1.41
C ASP A 405 12.40 -7.71 1.47
N LEU A 406 12.83 -6.66 2.17
CA LEU A 406 14.26 -6.37 2.39
C LEU A 406 14.96 -7.48 3.18
N ALA A 407 14.30 -8.01 4.23
CA ALA A 407 14.81 -9.11 5.05
C ALA A 407 14.87 -10.43 4.28
N GLU A 408 13.88 -10.72 3.43
CA GLU A 408 13.82 -11.93 2.61
C GLU A 408 14.82 -11.89 1.44
N ALA A 409 15.07 -10.74 0.84
CA ALA A 409 16.01 -10.60 -0.27
C ALA A 409 17.50 -10.63 0.13
N GLY A 410 17.80 -10.55 1.44
CA GLY A 410 19.15 -10.69 1.99
C GLY A 410 19.49 -12.10 2.49
N ALA A 411 18.53 -13.04 2.40
CA ALA A 411 18.70 -14.47 2.68
C ALA A 411 18.91 -15.24 1.36
#